data_AF-A0A924WVW4-F1
#
_entry.id   AF-A0A924WVW4-F1
#
_cell.length_a   1.000
_cell.length_b   1.000
_cell.length_c   1.000
_cell.angle_alpha   90.00
_cell.angle_beta   90.00
_cell.angle_gamma   90.00
#
_symmetry.space_group_name_H-M   'P 1'
#
loop_
_entity.id
_entity.type
_entity.pdbx_description
1 polymer ?
#
loop_
_entity_poly.entity_id
_entity_poly.type
_entity_poly.pdbx_seq_one_letter_code
_entity_poly.pdbx_strand_id
1 'polypeptide(L)'
;MSLNEKSINTINEYFAELAQSAVNIAYGESDEDTTYAEFMEKLTEYLHLLSSEHVATEVLGMSSSAIEKFNGGKGMTVDDVQALIEQKEDGMDEDDGEIDYEN
;
A
#
# COMPACT_ATOMS: atom_id res chain seq x y z
N MET A 1 -17.74 3.23 -6.23
CA MET A 1 -16.74 3.56 -5.20
C MET A 1 -15.40 3.60 -5.90
N SER A 2 -14.74 4.77 -5.89
CA SER A 2 -13.41 4.92 -6.49
C SER A 2 -12.40 4.03 -5.77
N LEU A 3 -11.27 3.71 -6.41
CA LEU A 3 -10.17 3.00 -5.76
C LEU A 3 -9.62 3.83 -4.60
N ASN A 4 -9.61 5.16 -4.73
CA ASN A 4 -9.28 6.07 -3.63
C ASN A 4 -10.21 5.87 -2.41
N GLU A 5 -11.53 5.83 -2.63
CA GLU A 5 -12.50 5.62 -1.55
C GLU A 5 -12.38 4.22 -0.93
N LYS A 6 -12.15 3.18 -1.74
CA LYS A 6 -11.88 1.81 -1.24
C LYS A 6 -10.61 1.75 -0.39
N SER A 7 -9.55 2.44 -0.83
CA SER A 7 -8.27 2.49 -0.12
C SER A 7 -8.41 3.15 1.24
N ILE A 8 -9.10 4.28 1.32
CA ILE A 8 -9.38 4.95 2.60
C ILE A 8 -10.23 4.06 3.52
N ASN A 9 -11.26 3.41 2.98
CA ASN A 9 -12.15 2.56 3.76
C ASN A 9 -11.43 1.33 4.34
N THR A 10 -10.63 0.63 3.54
CA THR A 10 -9.89 -0.54 4.02
C THR A 10 -8.87 -0.15 5.09
N ILE A 11 -8.19 0.99 4.94
CA ILE A 11 -7.29 1.47 5.99
C ILE A 11 -8.05 1.79 7.26
N ASN A 12 -9.20 2.48 7.18
CA ASN A 12 -9.99 2.78 8.36
C ASN A 12 -10.49 1.52 9.09
N GLU A 13 -10.84 0.46 8.35
CA GLU A 13 -11.26 -0.82 8.91
C GLU A 13 -10.12 -1.56 9.62
N TYR A 14 -8.92 -1.56 9.03
CA TYR A 14 -7.76 -2.33 9.53
C TYR A 14 -6.72 -1.50 10.29
N PHE A 15 -6.96 -0.19 10.50
CA PHE A 15 -5.96 0.73 11.05
C PHE A 15 -5.39 0.27 12.40
N ALA A 16 -6.22 -0.25 13.30
CA ALA A 16 -5.76 -0.70 14.62
C ALA A 16 -4.76 -1.87 14.52
N GLU A 17 -5.00 -2.81 13.60
CA GLU A 17 -4.12 -3.96 13.37
C GLU A 17 -2.80 -3.53 12.71
N LEU A 18 -2.89 -2.64 11.72
CA LEU A 18 -1.74 -2.06 11.03
C LEU A 18 -0.88 -1.24 12.00
N ALA A 19 -1.49 -0.37 12.79
CA ALA A 19 -0.80 0.45 13.79
C ALA A 19 -0.14 -0.40 14.88
N GLN A 20 -0.83 -1.44 15.38
CA GLN A 20 -0.24 -2.35 16.34
C GLN A 20 0.96 -3.11 15.76
N SER A 21 0.87 -3.54 14.49
CA SER A 21 1.97 -4.19 13.80
C SER A 21 3.16 -3.24 13.60
N ALA A 22 2.90 -1.99 13.20
CA ALA A 22 3.93 -0.96 13.06
C ALA A 22 4.64 -0.69 14.40
N VAL A 23 3.91 -0.60 15.50
CA VAL A 23 4.47 -0.45 16.85
C VAL A 23 5.35 -1.65 17.21
N ASN A 24 4.89 -2.88 16.96
CA ASN A 24 5.65 -4.08 17.28
C ASN A 24 6.97 -4.15 16.51
N ILE A 25 6.97 -3.78 15.22
CA ILE A 25 8.18 -3.78 14.39
C ILE A 25 9.13 -2.67 14.85
N ALA A 26 8.65 -1.42 14.95
CA ALA A 26 9.47 -0.29 15.38
C ALA A 26 10.10 -0.54 16.76
N TYR A 27 9.35 -1.12 17.69
CA TYR A 27 9.84 -1.47 19.02
C TYR A 27 10.85 -2.62 18.97
N GLY A 28 10.60 -3.64 18.15
CA GLY A 28 11.52 -4.77 17.96
C GLY A 28 12.87 -4.38 17.34
N GLU A 29 12.93 -3.25 16.63
CA GLU A 29 14.15 -2.68 16.04
C GLU A 29 14.75 -1.53 16.86
N SER A 30 14.17 -1.22 18.01
CA SER A 30 14.70 -0.23 18.95
C SER A 30 15.66 -0.90 19.93
N ASP A 31 16.67 -0.15 20.36
CA ASP A 31 17.64 -0.54 21.39
C ASP A 31 17.66 0.46 22.54
N GLU A 32 18.61 0.30 23.48
CA GLU A 32 18.74 1.16 24.66
C GLU A 32 19.11 2.62 24.31
N ASP A 33 19.72 2.85 23.13
CA ASP A 33 20.16 4.16 22.67
C ASP A 33 19.11 4.87 21.79
N THR A 34 18.09 4.14 21.32
CA THR A 34 17.03 4.67 20.47
C THR A 34 16.22 5.73 21.21
N THR A 35 16.23 6.96 20.69
CA THR A 35 15.45 8.06 21.25
C THR A 35 13.97 7.94 20.89
N TYR A 36 13.11 8.64 21.66
CA TYR A 36 11.68 8.73 21.34
C TYR A 36 11.42 9.27 19.92
N ALA A 37 12.23 10.24 19.46
CA ALA A 37 12.07 10.82 18.14
C ALA A 37 12.36 9.80 17.03
N GLU A 38 13.46 9.06 17.14
CA GLU A 38 13.83 8.01 16.19
C GLU A 38 12.81 6.87 16.18
N PHE A 39 12.27 6.50 17.35
CA PHE A 39 11.19 5.52 17.43
C PHE A 39 9.94 5.99 16.68
N MET A 40 9.52 7.25 16.86
CA MET A 40 8.33 7.79 16.21
C MET A 40 8.50 7.95 14.69
N GLU A 41 9.72 8.25 14.24
CA GLU A 41 10.07 8.28 12.81
C GLU A 41 9.90 6.88 12.20
N LYS A 42 10.55 5.85 12.79
CA LYS A 42 10.39 4.45 12.36
C LYS A 42 8.94 3.98 12.41
N LEU A 43 8.20 4.32 13.48
CA LEU A 43 6.79 3.96 13.61
C LEU A 43 5.96 4.53 12.45
N THR A 44 6.21 5.79 12.09
CA THR A 44 5.50 6.45 10.99
C THR A 44 5.86 5.84 9.64
N GLU A 45 7.13 5.51 9.43
CA GLU A 45 7.59 4.79 8.24
C GLU A 45 6.89 3.43 8.09
N TYR A 46 6.85 2.63 9.16
CA TYR A 46 6.17 1.33 9.14
C TYR A 46 4.67 1.44 8.99
N LEU A 47 4.04 2.46 9.58
CA LEU A 47 2.61 2.69 9.40
C LEU A 47 2.29 3.01 7.93
N HIS A 48 3.10 3.84 7.28
CA HIS A 48 2.96 4.12 5.86
C HIS A 48 3.14 2.86 5.03
N LEU A 49 4.24 2.12 5.26
CA LEU A 49 4.58 0.91 4.51
C LEU A 49 3.50 -0.19 4.62
N LEU A 50 3.05 -0.50 5.84
CA LEU A 50 2.03 -1.52 6.05
C LEU A 50 0.68 -1.10 5.46
N SER A 51 0.34 0.19 5.54
CA SER A 51 -0.89 0.72 4.94
C SER A 51 -0.87 0.60 3.42
N SER A 52 0.22 1.01 2.77
CA SER A 52 0.37 0.88 1.32
C SER A 52 0.35 -0.59 0.88
N GLU A 53 1.07 -1.48 1.55
CA GLU A 53 1.05 -2.91 1.20
C GLU A 53 -0.33 -3.55 1.39
N HIS A 54 -1.06 -3.14 2.42
CA HIS A 54 -2.44 -3.58 2.64
C HIS A 54 -3.36 -3.11 1.51
N VAL A 55 -3.27 -1.85 1.08
CA VAL A 55 -4.04 -1.34 -0.08
C VAL A 55 -3.63 -2.07 -1.37
N ALA A 56 -2.34 -2.28 -1.59
CA ALA A 56 -1.86 -3.03 -2.74
C ALA A 56 -2.45 -4.45 -2.81
N THR A 57 -2.58 -5.10 -1.65
CA THR A 57 -3.15 -6.45 -1.56
C THR A 57 -4.67 -6.43 -1.70
N GLU A 58 -5.38 -5.70 -0.85
CA GLU A 58 -6.84 -5.78 -0.72
C GLU A 58 -7.60 -4.99 -1.80
N VAL A 59 -7.06 -3.86 -2.26
CA VAL A 59 -7.73 -2.99 -3.23
C VAL A 59 -7.21 -3.23 -4.64
N LEU A 60 -5.89 -3.33 -4.79
CA LEU A 60 -5.28 -3.51 -6.11
C LEU A 60 -5.18 -4.99 -6.52
N GLY A 61 -5.29 -5.92 -5.58
CA GLY A 61 -5.27 -7.37 -5.84
C GLY A 61 -3.86 -7.92 -6.08
N MET A 62 -2.83 -7.23 -5.60
CA MET A 62 -1.44 -7.65 -5.79
C MET A 62 -1.08 -8.80 -4.86
N SER A 63 -0.39 -9.82 -5.39
CA SER A 63 0.18 -10.87 -4.55
C SER A 63 1.40 -10.35 -3.77
N SER A 64 1.71 -10.96 -2.63
CA SER A 64 2.94 -10.65 -1.86
C SER A 64 4.20 -10.75 -2.73
N SER A 65 4.25 -11.74 -3.63
CA SER A 65 5.39 -11.89 -4.57
C SER A 65 5.51 -10.75 -5.58
N ALA A 66 4.39 -10.10 -5.93
CA ALA A 66 4.38 -8.94 -6.81
C ALA A 66 4.85 -7.69 -6.07
N ILE A 67 4.41 -7.52 -4.82
CA ILE A 67 4.85 -6.44 -3.92
C ILE A 67 6.36 -6.53 -3.68
N GLU A 68 6.88 -7.71 -3.35
CA GLU A 68 8.32 -7.94 -3.16
C GLU A 68 9.12 -7.59 -4.42
N LYS A 69 8.64 -7.99 -5.61
CA LYS A 69 9.32 -7.69 -6.87
C LYS A 69 9.27 -6.21 -7.25
N PHE A 70 8.22 -5.50 -6.84
CA PHE A 70 7.99 -4.11 -7.23
C PHE A 70 9.14 -3.18 -6.80
N ASN A 71 9.66 -3.37 -5.58
CA ASN A 71 10.73 -2.52 -5.03
C ASN A 71 11.94 -3.31 -4.52
N GLY A 72 12.18 -4.51 -5.07
CA GLY A 72 13.31 -5.36 -4.68
C GLY A 72 13.31 -5.79 -3.21
N GLY A 73 12.12 -6.03 -2.64
CA GLY A 73 11.94 -6.50 -1.27
C GLY A 73 11.93 -5.40 -0.20
N LYS A 74 11.99 -4.12 -0.59
CA LYS A 74 11.90 -2.98 0.35
C LYS A 74 10.47 -2.58 0.73
N GLY A 75 9.49 -3.29 0.20
CA GLY A 75 8.08 -2.96 0.35
C GLY A 75 7.62 -1.85 -0.58
N MET A 76 6.34 -1.51 -0.50
CA MET A 76 5.68 -0.54 -1.37
C MET A 76 5.39 0.75 -0.62
N THR A 77 5.75 1.91 -1.16
CA THR A 77 5.48 3.20 -0.50
C THR A 77 4.06 3.70 -0.81
N VAL A 78 3.61 4.73 -0.09
CA VAL A 78 2.32 5.38 -0.36
C VAL A 78 2.29 5.97 -1.77
N ASP A 79 3.38 6.61 -2.21
CA ASP A 79 3.48 7.19 -3.56
C ASP A 79 3.41 6.11 -4.65
N ASP A 80 4.04 4.95 -4.42
CA ASP A 80 3.97 3.81 -5.33
C ASP A 80 2.54 3.30 -5.50
N VAL A 81 1.83 3.13 -4.38
CA VAL A 81 0.42 2.69 -4.39
C VAL A 81 -0.48 3.73 -5.04
N GLN A 82 -0.25 5.01 -4.76
CA GLN A 82 -1.02 6.10 -5.35
C GLN A 82 -0.87 6.10 -6.87
N ALA A 83 0.35 5.95 -7.38
CA ALA A 83 0.60 5.87 -8.82
C ALA A 83 -0.10 4.66 -9.47
N LEU A 84 -0.18 3.52 -8.77
CA LEU A 84 -0.90 2.34 -9.25
C LEU A 84 -2.42 2.52 -9.22
N ILE A 85 -2.95 3.20 -8.21
CA ILE A 85 -4.37 3.59 -8.14
C ILE A 85 -4.72 4.44 -9.36
N GLU A 86 -3.95 5.50 -9.61
CA GLU A 86 -4.17 6.42 -10.74
C GLU A 86 -4.12 5.68 -12.08
N GLN A 87 -3.09 4.84 -12.31
CA GLN A 87 -3.00 4.03 -13.53
C GLN A 87 -4.21 3.10 -13.73
N LYS A 88 -4.73 2.52 -12.64
CA LYS A 88 -5.85 1.58 -12.71
C LYS A 88 -7.19 2.28 -12.86
N GLU A 89 -7.35 3.50 -12.31
CA GLU A 89 -8.53 4.34 -12.55
C GLU A 89 -8.53 4.89 -13.98
N ASP A 90 -7.40 5.37 -14.49
CA ASP A 90 -7.27 5.90 -15.86
C ASP A 90 -7.40 4.79 -16.93
N GLY A 91 -6.92 3.57 -16.63
CA GLY A 91 -7.03 2.40 -17.51
C GLY A 91 -8.41 1.73 -17.55
N MET A 92 -9.38 2.18 -16.75
CA MET A 92 -10.77 1.70 -16.79
C MET A 92 -11.66 2.46 -17.79
N ASP A 93 -11.13 3.48 -18.48
CA ASP A 93 -11.86 4.29 -19.48
C ASP A 93 -11.64 3.86 -20.94
N GLU A 94 -10.87 2.80 -21.22
CA GLU A 94 -10.63 2.28 -22.58
C GLU A 94 -11.06 0.81 -22.76
N ASP A 95 -12.36 0.51 -22.69
CA ASP A 95 -12.93 -0.67 -23.37
C ASP A 95 -14.41 -0.44 -23.73
N ASP A 96 -14.64 0.33 -24.80
CA ASP A 96 -15.91 0.36 -25.53
C ASP A 96 -15.60 0.42 -27.05
N GLY A 97 -14.68 -0.45 -27.48
CA GLY A 97 -14.21 -0.52 -28.87
C GLY A 97 -14.25 -1.95 -29.38
N GLU A 98 -15.44 -2.48 -29.62
CA GLU A 98 -15.69 -3.67 -30.42
C GLU A 98 -14.98 -3.51 -31.77
N ILE A 99 -13.77 -4.07 -31.90
CA ILE A 99 -13.09 -4.12 -33.20
C ILE A 99 -13.71 -5.27 -33.97
N ASP A 100 -14.76 -4.96 -34.72
CA ASP A 100 -15.34 -5.80 -35.75
C ASP A 100 -14.29 -6.01 -36.86
N TYR A 101 -13.87 -7.25 -37.08
CA TYR A 101 -13.02 -7.62 -38.19
C TYR A 101 -13.84 -8.44 -39.20
N GLU A 102 -14.75 -7.78 -39.91
CA GLU A 102 -15.17 -8.23 -41.24
C GLU A 102 -14.14 -7.76 -42.30
N ASN A 103 -13.31 -8.70 -42.77
CA ASN A 103 -13.08 -9.03 -44.20
C ASN A 103 -11.87 -9.96 -44.38
#